data_AF-A0A7W9J2T8-F1
#
_entry.id   AF-A0A7W9J2T8-F1
#
_cell.length_a   1.000
_cell.length_b   1.000
_cell.length_c   1.000
_cell.angle_alpha   90.00
_cell.angle_beta   90.00
_cell.angle_gamma   90.00
#
_symmetry.space_group_name_H-M   'P 1'
#
loop_
_entity.id
_entity.type
_entity.pdbx_description
1 polymer ?
#
loop_
_entity_poly.entity_id
_entity_poly.type
_entity_poly.pdbx_seq_one_letter_code
_entity_poly.pdbx_strand_id
1 'polypeptide(L)'
;MSTDPSAYYAVVEITASEGPVGLVRQRPDGPGRCVDEILTRDGSWIPTDTLSRWFRGGELDQDLVLINAGEASELLAWFDDRTRTCPVIGGWTVGQAWWAQFSGDCAVDVLCAQLGLSVHGSLTNDVDRDLGFKVLSNSPDGRITMTLRRPRSGRWTVAVEYLRTEPSEAVVAKARTEARAAGAALGLTLESEQTHSSPSVSIDGPLVPPSARSVARLITLSYVGPLDDDHLAALRHTLHLDQEPTSGEDDEIELGERYLPNNGYHRTRMWLDRANATRWTFGLSTEGRRPPPDWIDHWRQVIDNAATTAGLRLDQEWRTPATTPEIPPQTVPTSLPRSGPHPARSSHHRP
;
A
#
# COMPACT_ATOMS: atom_id res chain seq x y z
N MET A 1 -33.04 -6.86 15.32
CA MET A 1 -31.75 -7.37 15.84
C MET A 1 -30.77 -6.23 15.75
N SER A 2 -30.41 -5.64 16.88
CA SER A 2 -29.43 -4.55 16.94
C SER A 2 -28.05 -5.19 16.86
N THR A 3 -27.44 -5.11 15.68
CA THR A 3 -26.03 -5.46 15.47
C THR A 3 -25.20 -4.30 15.97
N ASP A 4 -24.56 -4.49 17.12
CA ASP A 4 -23.57 -3.55 17.63
C ASP A 4 -22.45 -3.43 16.57
N PRO A 5 -22.17 -2.24 16.02
CA PRO A 5 -21.31 -2.11 14.85
C PRO A 5 -19.84 -2.28 15.27
N SER A 6 -19.40 -3.54 15.33
CA SER A 6 -17.99 -3.84 15.49
C SER A 6 -17.25 -3.43 14.22
N ALA A 7 -16.11 -2.75 14.34
CA ALA A 7 -15.18 -2.56 13.24
C ALA A 7 -14.31 -3.81 13.11
N TYR A 8 -13.98 -4.22 11.89
CA TYR A 8 -13.18 -5.41 11.61
C TYR A 8 -11.94 -5.04 10.81
N TYR A 9 -10.82 -5.68 11.12
CA TYR A 9 -9.55 -5.46 10.46
C TYR A 9 -8.92 -6.80 10.11
N ALA A 10 -8.60 -6.99 8.84
CA ALA A 10 -7.74 -8.09 8.44
C ALA A 10 -6.30 -7.75 8.81
N VAL A 11 -5.61 -8.69 9.45
CA VAL A 11 -4.17 -8.62 9.66
C VAL A 11 -3.52 -9.18 8.41
N VAL A 12 -2.87 -8.31 7.64
CA VAL A 12 -2.18 -8.68 6.41
C VAL A 12 -0.68 -8.55 6.68
N GLU A 13 0.01 -9.69 6.73
CA GLU A 13 1.47 -9.68 6.72
C GLU A 13 1.95 -9.21 5.35
N ILE A 14 2.89 -8.27 5.35
CA ILE A 14 3.40 -7.67 4.11
C ILE A 14 4.12 -8.73 3.24
N THR A 15 4.62 -9.79 3.88
CA THR A 15 5.30 -10.94 3.28
C THR A 15 4.38 -12.11 2.92
N ALA A 16 3.14 -12.15 3.43
CA ALA A 16 2.26 -13.29 3.23
C ALA A 16 1.72 -13.34 1.78
N SER A 17 2.10 -14.39 1.04
CA SER A 17 1.50 -14.71 -0.26
C SER A 17 0.12 -15.31 -0.16
N GLU A 18 -0.27 -15.78 1.03
CA GLU A 18 -1.44 -16.64 1.21
C GLU A 18 -2.72 -15.87 1.56
N GLY A 19 -2.62 -14.55 1.76
CA GLY A 19 -3.73 -13.68 2.18
C GLY A 19 -3.60 -13.22 3.63
N PRO A 20 -4.68 -12.69 4.22
CA PRO A 20 -4.65 -12.26 5.62
C PRO A 20 -4.30 -13.40 6.57
N VAL A 21 -3.46 -13.11 7.57
CA VAL A 21 -2.99 -14.07 8.57
C VAL A 21 -3.82 -14.05 9.85
N GLY A 22 -4.60 -13.00 10.05
CA GLY A 22 -5.41 -12.83 11.24
C GLY A 22 -6.60 -11.89 11.02
N LEU A 23 -7.44 -11.80 12.03
CA LEU A 23 -8.58 -10.91 12.07
C LEU A 23 -8.66 -10.27 13.46
N VAL A 24 -8.80 -8.97 13.48
CA VAL A 24 -9.00 -8.17 14.68
C VAL A 24 -10.37 -7.50 14.57
N ARG A 25 -11.06 -7.32 15.69
CA ARG A 25 -12.27 -6.52 15.76
C ARG A 25 -12.18 -5.52 16.89
N GLN A 26 -12.85 -4.40 16.73
CA GLN A 26 -13.08 -3.44 17.79
C GLN A 26 -14.56 -3.47 18.15
N ARG A 27 -14.87 -3.84 19.39
CA ARG A 27 -16.24 -3.96 19.90
C ARG A 27 -16.53 -2.84 20.90
N PRO A 28 -17.73 -2.23 20.87
CA PRO A 28 -18.16 -1.30 21.91
C PRO A 28 -18.17 -1.96 23.30
N ASP A 29 -17.69 -1.24 24.31
CA ASP A 29 -17.65 -1.64 25.73
C ASP A 29 -18.25 -0.55 26.63
N GLY A 30 -19.38 -0.01 26.19
CA GLY A 30 -20.09 1.10 26.84
C GLY A 30 -19.83 2.47 26.20
N PRO A 31 -20.38 3.55 26.78
CA PRO A 31 -20.32 4.88 26.19
C PRO A 31 -18.87 5.36 26.00
N GLY A 32 -18.46 5.53 24.74
CA GLY A 32 -17.13 6.01 24.38
C GLY A 32 -15.98 5.05 24.69
N ARG A 33 -16.25 3.77 24.94
CA ARG A 33 -15.25 2.75 25.20
C ARG A 33 -15.32 1.65 24.15
N CYS A 34 -14.16 1.17 23.74
CA CYS A 34 -14.02 0.04 22.85
C CYS A 34 -13.02 -0.96 23.45
N VAL A 35 -13.22 -2.24 23.16
CA VAL A 35 -12.25 -3.30 23.42
C VAL A 35 -11.81 -3.86 22.08
N ASP A 36 -10.50 -3.91 21.88
CA ASP A 36 -9.89 -4.55 20.73
C ASP A 36 -9.74 -6.05 21.03
N GLU A 37 -10.18 -6.90 20.12
CA GLU A 37 -10.13 -8.35 20.27
C GLU A 37 -9.50 -8.96 19.01
N ILE A 38 -8.60 -9.94 19.18
CA ILE A 38 -8.01 -10.71 18.08
C ILE A 38 -8.61 -12.11 18.03
N LEU A 39 -8.83 -12.61 16.81
CA LEU A 39 -9.28 -13.97 16.57
C LEU A 39 -8.11 -14.95 16.74
N THR A 40 -8.27 -15.94 17.61
CA THR A 40 -7.31 -17.02 17.83
C THR A 40 -7.54 -18.18 16.85
N ARG A 41 -6.56 -19.08 16.76
CA ARG A 41 -6.61 -20.26 15.88
C ARG A 41 -7.77 -21.22 16.19
N ASP A 42 -8.27 -21.25 17.42
CA ASP A 42 -9.43 -22.05 17.83
C ASP A 42 -10.78 -21.36 17.55
N GLY A 43 -10.75 -20.17 16.94
CA GLY A 43 -11.94 -19.39 16.59
C GLY A 43 -12.49 -18.53 17.74
N SER A 44 -11.84 -18.51 18.90
CA SER A 44 -12.22 -17.62 20.00
C SER A 44 -11.69 -16.19 19.81
N TRP A 45 -12.27 -15.24 20.54
CA TRP A 45 -11.85 -13.85 20.54
C TRP A 45 -11.22 -13.52 21.89
N ILE A 46 -10.00 -13.01 21.88
CA ILE A 46 -9.30 -12.59 23.11
C ILE A 46 -8.96 -11.10 23.05
N PRO A 47 -8.94 -10.39 24.19
CA PRO A 47 -8.48 -9.00 24.22
C PRO A 47 -7.08 -8.85 23.65
N THR A 48 -6.84 -7.77 22.91
CA THR A 48 -5.54 -7.41 22.35
C THR A 48 -5.30 -5.90 22.45
N ASP A 49 -4.06 -5.46 22.26
CA ASP A 49 -3.70 -4.06 22.09
C ASP A 49 -3.26 -3.74 20.63
N THR A 50 -3.42 -4.68 19.69
CA THR A 50 -2.93 -4.56 18.30
C THR A 50 -3.41 -3.29 17.61
N LEU A 51 -4.70 -2.95 17.65
CA LEU A 51 -5.22 -1.73 17.02
C LEU A 51 -4.66 -0.48 17.72
N SER A 52 -4.69 -0.48 19.06
CA SER A 52 -4.14 0.61 19.86
C SER A 52 -2.65 0.87 19.58
N ARG A 53 -1.84 -0.19 19.36
CA ARG A 53 -0.43 -0.07 18.95
C ARG A 53 -0.30 0.47 17.54
N TRP A 54 -1.08 -0.07 16.60
CA TRP A 54 -1.08 0.36 15.21
C TRP A 54 -1.46 1.84 15.04
N PHE A 55 -2.53 2.30 15.71
CA PHE A 55 -2.95 3.71 15.69
C PHE A 55 -1.93 4.67 16.31
N ARG A 56 -1.14 4.21 17.29
CA ARG A 56 -0.08 5.02 17.92
C ARG A 56 1.19 5.09 17.08
N GLY A 57 1.18 4.54 15.86
CA GLY A 57 2.36 4.48 14.99
C GLY A 57 3.38 3.46 15.47
N GLY A 58 2.97 2.48 16.29
CA GLY A 58 3.82 1.34 16.61
C GLY A 58 4.06 0.52 15.36
N GLU A 59 5.33 0.31 15.02
CA GLU A 59 5.78 -0.58 13.95
C GLU A 59 5.17 -1.97 14.14
N LEU A 60 4.33 -2.35 13.19
CA LEU A 60 3.94 -3.72 12.98
C LEU A 60 4.43 -4.07 11.57
N ASP A 61 5.07 -5.23 11.41
CA ASP A 61 5.30 -5.87 10.11
C ASP A 61 3.99 -6.29 9.40
N GLN A 62 2.86 -5.85 9.96
CA GLN A 62 1.51 -6.22 9.64
C GLN A 62 0.72 -4.96 9.33
N ASP A 63 0.03 -5.02 8.20
CA ASP A 63 -0.96 -4.03 7.84
C ASP A 63 -2.31 -4.43 8.41
N LEU A 64 -2.95 -3.50 9.11
CA LEU A 64 -4.35 -3.65 9.48
C LEU A 64 -5.21 -3.00 8.41
N VAL A 65 -5.95 -3.85 7.70
CA VAL A 65 -6.84 -3.43 6.62
C VAL A 65 -8.25 -3.43 7.14
N LEU A 66 -8.86 -2.25 7.21
CA LEU A 66 -10.26 -2.12 7.57
C LEU A 66 -11.15 -2.86 6.54
N ILE A 67 -12.03 -3.71 7.05
CA ILE A 67 -12.96 -4.51 6.27
C ILE A 67 -14.38 -4.38 6.82
N ASN A 68 -15.38 -4.62 5.96
CA ASN A 68 -16.76 -4.64 6.42
C ASN A 68 -17.13 -6.01 7.06
N ALA A 69 -18.29 -6.09 7.73
CA ALA A 69 -18.73 -7.32 8.38
C ALA A 69 -18.96 -8.51 7.42
N GLY A 70 -19.29 -8.24 6.15
CA GLY A 70 -19.41 -9.27 5.11
C GLY A 70 -18.05 -9.86 4.74
N GLU A 71 -17.06 -9.01 4.49
CA GLU A 71 -15.67 -9.41 4.25
C GLU A 71 -15.08 -10.16 5.46
N ALA A 72 -15.39 -9.72 6.68
CA ALA A 72 -14.98 -10.44 7.89
C ALA A 72 -15.59 -11.84 7.96
N SER A 73 -16.86 -11.99 7.55
CA SER A 73 -17.54 -13.29 7.49
C SER A 73 -16.92 -14.21 6.43
N GLU A 74 -16.57 -13.67 5.26
CA GLU A 74 -15.85 -14.39 4.21
C GLU A 74 -14.47 -14.84 4.68
N LEU A 75 -13.75 -13.96 5.41
CA LEU A 75 -12.44 -14.27 5.95
C LEU A 75 -12.51 -15.37 7.03
N LEU A 76 -13.49 -15.30 7.93
CA LEU A 76 -13.76 -16.35 8.92
C LEU A 76 -14.06 -17.69 8.24
N ALA A 77 -14.86 -17.68 7.18
CA ALA A 77 -15.20 -18.89 6.44
C ALA A 77 -13.98 -19.50 5.72
N TRP A 78 -13.04 -18.67 5.25
CA TRP A 78 -11.78 -19.14 4.68
C TRP A 78 -10.78 -19.60 5.75
N PHE A 79 -10.77 -18.98 6.93
CA PHE A 79 -9.95 -19.45 8.05
C PHE A 79 -10.36 -20.85 8.53
N ASP A 80 -11.65 -21.14 8.55
CA ASP A 80 -12.21 -22.46 8.84
C ASP A 80 -11.86 -23.49 7.74
N ASP A 81 -11.90 -23.06 6.48
CA ASP A 81 -11.64 -23.92 5.32
C ASP A 81 -10.71 -23.24 4.30
N ARG A 82 -9.41 -23.48 4.47
CA ARG A 82 -8.34 -22.93 3.61
C ARG A 82 -8.36 -23.46 2.18
N THR A 83 -9.21 -24.44 1.86
CA THR A 83 -9.39 -24.91 0.47
C THR A 83 -10.27 -23.97 -0.35
N ARG A 84 -11.02 -23.09 0.31
CA ARG A 84 -11.81 -22.02 -0.34
C ARG A 84 -10.89 -20.95 -0.92
N THR A 85 -11.43 -20.20 -1.88
CA THR A 85 -10.76 -19.03 -2.44
C THR A 85 -10.56 -17.98 -1.34
N CYS A 86 -9.30 -17.58 -1.12
CA CYS A 86 -8.98 -16.50 -0.20
C CYS A 86 -9.67 -15.20 -0.65
N PRO A 87 -10.36 -14.47 0.25
CA PRO A 87 -10.93 -13.18 -0.08
C PRO A 87 -9.84 -12.18 -0.48
N VAL A 88 -10.16 -11.26 -1.40
CA VAL A 88 -9.23 -10.25 -1.91
C VAL A 88 -9.13 -9.09 -0.94
N ILE A 89 -8.40 -9.30 0.15
CA ILE A 89 -8.12 -8.29 1.16
C ILE A 89 -6.61 -8.09 1.19
N GLY A 90 -6.15 -6.86 1.03
CA GLY A 90 -4.72 -6.55 0.97
C GLY A 90 -4.41 -5.18 1.56
N GLY A 91 -3.18 -5.05 2.05
CA GLY A 91 -2.60 -3.83 2.59
C GLY A 91 -2.16 -2.87 1.49
N TRP A 92 -0.87 -2.58 1.40
CA TRP A 92 -0.36 -1.35 0.76
C TRP A 92 -0.12 -1.44 -0.76
N THR A 93 -0.70 -2.45 -1.42
CA THR A 93 -0.69 -2.60 -2.90
C THR A 93 -1.95 -2.03 -3.56
N VAL A 94 -2.65 -1.16 -2.83
CA VAL A 94 -3.89 -0.55 -3.26
C VAL A 94 -3.57 0.63 -4.18
N GLY A 95 -3.93 0.51 -5.46
CA GLY A 95 -3.90 1.61 -6.41
C GLY A 95 -4.98 2.64 -6.06
N GLN A 96 -4.76 3.88 -6.45
CA GLN A 96 -5.77 4.94 -6.34
C GLN A 96 -6.26 5.27 -7.74
N ALA A 97 -7.55 5.12 -7.99
CA ALA A 97 -8.15 5.45 -9.30
C ALA A 97 -8.61 6.91 -9.36
N TRP A 98 -9.00 7.47 -8.22
CA TRP A 98 -9.54 8.82 -8.15
C TRP A 98 -9.44 9.39 -6.74
N TRP A 99 -9.32 10.71 -6.63
CA TRP A 99 -9.49 11.42 -5.38
C TRP A 99 -10.00 12.83 -5.59
N ALA A 100 -10.66 13.36 -4.54
CA ALA A 100 -11.09 14.74 -4.44
C ALA A 100 -10.78 15.30 -3.05
N GLN A 101 -10.30 16.54 -3.01
CA GLN A 101 -10.07 17.28 -1.78
C GLN A 101 -11.10 18.39 -1.63
N PHE A 102 -11.73 18.40 -0.46
CA PHE A 102 -12.70 19.41 -0.07
C PHE A 102 -12.18 20.22 1.12
N SER A 103 -12.58 21.48 1.20
CA SER A 103 -12.36 22.34 2.36
C SER A 103 -13.68 22.83 2.95
N GLY A 104 -13.66 23.00 4.27
CA GLY A 104 -14.82 23.42 5.06
C GLY A 104 -14.93 22.61 6.35
N ASP A 105 -15.65 23.20 7.31
CA ASP A 105 -15.90 22.57 8.59
C ASP A 105 -17.12 21.65 8.50
N CYS A 106 -16.90 20.38 8.82
CA CYS A 106 -17.95 19.37 8.92
C CYS A 106 -17.55 18.39 10.02
N ALA A 107 -18.53 17.80 10.71
CA ALA A 107 -18.27 16.69 11.59
C ALA A 107 -18.02 15.41 10.75
N VAL A 108 -17.09 14.56 11.19
CA VAL A 108 -16.69 13.34 10.45
C VAL A 108 -17.88 12.40 10.25
N ASP A 109 -18.65 12.18 11.31
CA ASP A 109 -19.83 11.32 11.32
C ASP A 109 -20.90 11.80 10.33
N VAL A 110 -21.10 13.11 10.22
CA VAL A 110 -22.02 13.72 9.25
C VAL A 110 -21.56 13.49 7.81
N LEU A 111 -20.27 13.72 7.51
CA LEU A 111 -19.73 13.48 6.16
C LEU A 111 -19.75 11.99 5.80
N CYS A 112 -19.40 11.11 6.75
CA CYS A 112 -19.49 9.67 6.58
C CYS A 112 -20.93 9.23 6.31
N ALA A 113 -21.91 9.71 7.09
CA ALA A 113 -23.32 9.40 6.87
C ALA A 113 -23.80 9.84 5.48
N GLN A 114 -23.39 11.03 5.04
CA GLN A 114 -23.75 11.56 3.72
C GLN A 114 -23.16 10.74 2.56
N LEU A 115 -21.96 10.18 2.74
CA LEU A 115 -21.27 9.32 1.77
C LEU A 115 -21.65 7.83 1.90
N GLY A 116 -22.42 7.47 2.94
CA GLY A 116 -22.69 6.08 3.30
C GLY A 116 -21.43 5.29 3.69
N LEU A 117 -20.48 5.95 4.35
CA LEU A 117 -19.26 5.36 4.89
C LEU A 117 -19.51 4.90 6.33
N SER A 118 -18.89 3.78 6.70
CA SER A 118 -18.71 3.42 8.10
C SER A 118 -17.69 4.35 8.72
N VAL A 119 -18.07 5.04 9.81
CA VAL A 119 -17.15 5.87 10.59
C VAL A 119 -16.08 4.99 11.23
N HIS A 120 -14.86 5.49 11.26
CA HIS A 120 -13.73 4.76 11.74
C HIS A 120 -12.67 5.68 12.37
N GLY A 121 -11.80 5.11 13.20
CA GLY A 121 -10.73 5.85 13.87
C GLY A 121 -11.23 6.75 15.00
N SER A 122 -10.29 7.45 15.61
CA SER A 122 -10.55 8.45 16.60
C SER A 122 -10.99 9.75 15.93
N LEU A 123 -12.21 10.19 16.23
CA LEU A 123 -12.76 11.48 15.77
C LEU A 123 -11.94 12.68 16.25
N THR A 124 -11.08 12.48 17.25
CA THR A 124 -10.22 13.51 17.83
C THR A 124 -8.77 13.43 17.34
N ASN A 125 -8.41 12.41 16.55
CA ASN A 125 -7.07 12.24 16.02
C ASN A 125 -7.02 12.69 14.55
N ASP A 126 -6.36 13.81 14.28
CA ASP A 126 -6.24 14.40 12.95
C ASP A 126 -5.18 13.74 12.06
N VAL A 127 -4.40 12.79 12.60
CA VAL A 127 -3.48 11.94 11.84
C VAL A 127 -4.05 10.57 11.45
N ASP A 128 -5.28 10.24 11.85
CA ASP A 128 -5.91 8.98 11.42
C ASP A 128 -6.14 8.98 9.91
N ARG A 129 -5.56 7.97 9.24
CA ARG A 129 -5.59 7.84 7.78
C ARG A 129 -6.97 7.49 7.23
N ASP A 130 -7.76 6.72 7.97
CA ASP A 130 -9.03 6.17 7.46
C ASP A 130 -10.16 6.47 8.45
N LEU A 131 -10.73 7.68 8.34
CA LEU A 131 -11.84 8.17 9.17
C LEU A 131 -13.20 7.65 8.74
N GLY A 132 -13.29 7.20 7.49
CA GLY A 132 -14.49 6.66 6.90
C GLY A 132 -14.15 5.69 5.78
N PHE A 133 -14.92 4.61 5.70
CA PHE A 133 -14.64 3.54 4.76
C PHE A 133 -15.90 2.88 4.22
N LYS A 134 -15.88 2.49 2.94
CA LYS A 134 -16.93 1.70 2.29
C LYS A 134 -16.33 0.81 1.22
N VAL A 135 -16.74 -0.45 1.18
CA VAL A 135 -16.46 -1.34 0.05
C VAL A 135 -17.46 -1.06 -1.05
N LEU A 136 -16.97 -0.68 -2.23
CA LEU A 136 -17.79 -0.50 -3.42
C LEU A 136 -18.00 -1.82 -4.17
N SER A 137 -16.97 -2.67 -4.19
CA SER A 137 -17.00 -4.01 -4.76
C SER A 137 -15.90 -4.87 -4.15
N ASN A 138 -16.17 -6.14 -3.92
CA ASN A 138 -15.15 -7.14 -3.58
C ASN A 138 -15.47 -8.43 -4.36
N SER A 139 -14.60 -8.79 -5.29
CA SER A 139 -14.69 -10.00 -6.10
C SER A 139 -13.35 -10.73 -6.10
N PRO A 140 -13.29 -12.00 -6.57
CA PRO A 140 -12.02 -12.70 -6.73
C PRO A 140 -11.00 -11.95 -7.60
N ASP A 141 -11.49 -11.13 -8.53
CA ASP A 141 -10.66 -10.35 -9.46
C ASP A 141 -10.06 -9.12 -8.77
N GLY A 142 -10.81 -8.48 -7.87
CA GLY A 142 -10.33 -7.28 -7.21
C GLY A 142 -11.26 -6.72 -6.14
N ARG A 143 -10.71 -5.79 -5.36
CA ARG A 143 -11.43 -5.06 -4.32
C ARG A 143 -11.38 -3.58 -4.62
N ILE A 144 -12.51 -2.89 -4.51
CA ILE A 144 -12.63 -1.45 -4.73
C ILE A 144 -13.29 -0.82 -3.50
N THR A 145 -12.67 0.24 -2.99
CA THR A 145 -13.07 0.90 -1.75
C THR A 145 -13.14 2.41 -1.92
N MET A 146 -13.97 3.04 -1.10
CA MET A 146 -14.01 4.49 -0.94
C MET A 146 -13.57 4.83 0.48
N THR A 147 -12.56 5.68 0.60
CA THR A 147 -11.98 6.11 1.87
C THR A 147 -12.14 7.61 2.09
N LEU A 148 -12.29 8.01 3.35
CA LEU A 148 -12.31 9.39 3.81
C LEU A 148 -11.12 9.63 4.74
N ARG A 149 -10.34 10.65 4.42
CA ARG A 149 -9.17 11.09 5.20
C ARG A 149 -9.31 12.56 5.57
N ARG A 150 -8.66 12.99 6.66
CA ARG A 150 -8.59 14.39 7.07
C ARG A 150 -7.13 14.82 7.28
N PRO A 151 -6.38 15.14 6.21
CA PRO A 151 -4.94 15.43 6.33
C PRO A 151 -4.62 16.64 7.21
N ARG A 152 -5.60 17.53 7.43
CA ARG A 152 -5.53 18.65 8.38
C ARG A 152 -6.93 19.13 8.72
N SER A 153 -7.08 19.87 9.82
CA SER A 153 -8.35 20.48 10.19
C SER A 153 -8.95 21.29 9.02
N GLY A 154 -10.27 21.13 8.85
CA GLY A 154 -11.05 21.75 7.77
C GLY A 154 -10.75 21.23 6.36
N ARG A 155 -9.94 20.18 6.18
CA ARG A 155 -9.66 19.56 4.88
C ARG A 155 -9.97 18.08 4.85
N TRP A 156 -10.67 17.66 3.80
CA TRP A 156 -11.16 16.31 3.61
C TRP A 156 -10.64 15.77 2.29
N THR A 157 -10.21 14.52 2.29
CA THR A 157 -9.87 13.80 1.06
C THR A 157 -10.78 12.60 0.95
N VAL A 158 -11.55 12.51 -0.14
CA VAL A 158 -12.29 11.30 -0.52
C VAL A 158 -11.52 10.63 -1.63
N ALA A 159 -11.25 9.33 -1.52
CA ALA A 159 -10.50 8.58 -2.52
C ALA A 159 -11.24 7.30 -2.91
N VAL A 160 -11.10 6.91 -4.19
CA VAL A 160 -11.42 5.57 -4.67
C VAL A 160 -10.13 4.81 -4.86
N GLU A 161 -10.05 3.71 -4.16
CA GLU A 161 -8.88 2.86 -3.98
C GLU A 161 -9.21 1.45 -4.45
N TYR A 162 -8.25 0.74 -5.03
CA TYR A 162 -8.49 -0.60 -5.58
C TYR A 162 -7.30 -1.54 -5.41
N LEU A 163 -7.59 -2.83 -5.31
CA LEU A 163 -6.63 -3.91 -5.24
C LEU A 163 -6.86 -4.85 -6.44
N ARG A 164 -5.78 -5.23 -7.12
CA ARG A 164 -5.70 -6.08 -8.33
C ARG A 164 -6.36 -5.52 -9.60
N THR A 165 -7.60 -5.06 -9.56
CA THR A 165 -8.33 -4.59 -10.75
C THR A 165 -8.73 -3.13 -10.61
N GLU A 166 -8.34 -2.31 -11.58
CA GLU A 166 -8.73 -0.91 -11.64
C GLU A 166 -10.27 -0.80 -11.81
N PRO A 167 -10.95 0.09 -11.07
CA PRO A 167 -12.38 0.29 -11.22
C PRO A 167 -12.70 0.83 -12.61
N SER A 168 -13.86 0.44 -13.15
CA SER A 168 -14.36 1.04 -14.39
C SER A 168 -14.68 2.52 -14.19
N GLU A 169 -14.64 3.31 -15.28
CA GLU A 169 -15.01 4.73 -15.24
C GLU A 169 -16.44 4.93 -14.70
N ALA A 170 -17.34 3.96 -14.89
CA ALA A 170 -18.69 4.02 -14.32
C ALA A 170 -18.67 4.00 -12.78
N VAL A 171 -17.80 3.19 -12.16
CA VAL A 171 -17.63 3.15 -10.70
C VAL A 171 -17.03 4.46 -10.21
N VAL A 172 -15.99 4.96 -10.88
CA VAL A 172 -15.34 6.24 -10.54
C VAL A 172 -16.31 7.41 -10.70
N ALA A 173 -17.05 7.48 -11.80
CA ALA A 173 -18.02 8.55 -12.06
C ALA A 173 -19.17 8.55 -11.03
N LYS A 174 -19.62 7.38 -10.58
CA LYS A 174 -20.60 7.26 -9.50
C LYS A 174 -20.05 7.79 -8.18
N ALA A 175 -18.86 7.34 -7.76
CA ALA A 175 -18.22 7.81 -6.54
C ALA A 175 -17.95 9.33 -6.56
N ARG A 176 -17.49 9.86 -7.70
CA ARG A 176 -17.32 11.30 -7.95
C ARG A 176 -18.63 12.07 -7.74
N THR A 177 -19.73 11.55 -8.29
CA THR A 177 -21.06 12.17 -8.17
C THR A 177 -21.54 12.16 -6.72
N GLU A 178 -21.42 11.02 -6.02
CA GLU A 178 -21.75 10.88 -4.61
C GLU A 178 -20.95 11.87 -3.74
N ALA A 179 -19.63 11.95 -3.95
CA ALA A 179 -18.74 12.83 -3.18
C ALA A 179 -19.04 14.32 -3.41
N ARG A 180 -19.26 14.73 -4.66
CA ARG A 180 -19.63 16.13 -4.97
C ARG A 180 -21.00 16.50 -4.41
N ALA A 181 -21.98 15.60 -4.50
CA ALA A 181 -23.30 15.83 -3.92
C ALA A 181 -23.24 15.95 -2.40
N ALA A 182 -22.46 15.09 -1.74
CA ALA A 182 -22.23 15.17 -0.29
C ALA A 182 -21.54 16.46 0.12
N GLY A 183 -20.46 16.85 -0.58
CA GLY A 183 -19.75 18.10 -0.33
C GLY A 183 -20.65 19.32 -0.50
N ALA A 184 -21.44 19.38 -1.58
CA ALA A 184 -22.38 20.48 -1.81
C ALA A 184 -23.48 20.57 -0.75
N ALA A 185 -24.05 19.44 -0.32
CA ALA A 185 -25.07 19.40 0.72
C ALA A 185 -24.56 19.90 2.08
N LEU A 186 -23.26 19.73 2.34
CA LEU A 186 -22.59 20.11 3.58
C LEU A 186 -21.88 21.47 3.50
N GLY A 187 -22.00 22.18 2.38
CA GLY A 187 -21.34 23.48 2.17
C GLY A 187 -19.82 23.39 2.06
N LEU A 188 -19.27 22.23 1.72
CA LEU A 188 -17.83 22.04 1.47
C LEU A 188 -17.45 22.54 0.07
N THR A 189 -16.27 23.16 -0.04
CA THR A 189 -15.71 23.63 -1.31
C THR A 189 -14.76 22.59 -1.89
N LEU A 190 -14.97 22.19 -3.15
CA LEU A 190 -14.03 21.31 -3.87
C LEU A 190 -12.77 22.12 -4.24
N GLU A 191 -11.62 21.75 -3.68
CA GLU A 191 -10.33 22.43 -3.95
C GLU A 191 -9.59 21.79 -5.12
N SER A 192 -9.59 20.46 -5.18
CA SER A 192 -8.89 19.71 -6.23
C SER A 192 -9.51 18.35 -6.43
N GLU A 193 -9.31 17.81 -7.64
CA GLU A 193 -9.79 16.51 -8.04
C GLU A 193 -8.86 15.95 -9.11
N GLN A 194 -8.52 14.67 -9.00
CA GLN A 194 -7.69 13.99 -9.99
C GLN A 194 -8.22 12.58 -10.23
N THR A 195 -8.09 12.15 -11.49
CA THR A 195 -8.29 10.76 -11.90
C THR A 195 -6.92 10.22 -12.25
N HIS A 196 -6.55 9.10 -11.66
CA HIS A 196 -5.32 8.39 -11.97
C HIS A 196 -5.68 7.15 -12.77
N SER A 197 -5.10 7.02 -13.96
CA SER A 197 -5.06 5.75 -14.67
C SER A 197 -3.71 5.13 -14.36
N SER A 198 -3.65 4.35 -13.30
CA SER A 198 -2.45 3.60 -12.95
C SER A 198 -2.65 2.14 -13.36
N PRO A 199 -1.73 1.51 -14.11
CA PRO A 199 -1.84 0.09 -14.38
C PRO A 199 -1.80 -0.64 -13.03
N SER A 200 -2.87 -1.34 -12.69
CA SER A 200 -2.80 -2.36 -11.65
C SER A 200 -1.73 -3.36 -12.08
N VAL A 201 -0.92 -3.85 -11.14
CA VAL A 201 -0.08 -5.02 -11.45
C VAL A 201 -1.05 -6.19 -11.56
N SER A 202 -1.45 -6.55 -12.79
CA SER A 202 -2.21 -7.78 -13.05
C SER A 202 -1.42 -8.94 -12.44
N ILE A 203 -2.00 -9.62 -11.46
CA ILE A 203 -1.50 -10.89 -10.93
C ILE A 203 -2.13 -12.04 -11.75
N ASP A 204 -2.16 -11.90 -13.07
CA ASP A 204 -2.67 -12.95 -13.99
C ASP A 204 -1.54 -13.89 -14.45
N GLY A 205 -0.34 -13.74 -13.90
CA GLY A 205 0.69 -14.79 -13.95
C GLY A 205 0.37 -15.89 -12.93
N PRO A 206 0.84 -17.14 -13.13
CA PRO A 206 0.79 -18.14 -12.06
C PRO A 206 1.32 -17.51 -10.79
N LEU A 207 0.66 -17.73 -9.65
CA LEU A 207 1.12 -17.34 -8.32
C LEU A 207 2.57 -17.82 -8.16
N VAL A 208 3.52 -16.97 -8.56
CA VAL A 208 4.93 -17.22 -8.35
C VAL A 208 5.07 -17.22 -6.85
N PRO A 209 5.55 -18.31 -6.22
CA PRO A 209 5.75 -18.34 -4.79
C PRO A 209 6.56 -17.10 -4.39
N PRO A 210 6.22 -16.44 -3.27
CA PRO A 210 6.75 -15.12 -2.89
C PRO A 210 8.27 -15.12 -2.66
N SER A 211 8.93 -16.28 -2.71
CA SER A 211 10.37 -16.41 -2.84
C SER A 211 10.98 -15.65 -4.03
N ALA A 212 10.18 -15.01 -4.90
CA ALA A 212 10.65 -14.19 -6.02
C ALA A 212 10.00 -12.79 -6.13
N ARG A 213 9.44 -12.20 -5.06
CA ARG A 213 9.35 -10.73 -5.00
C ARG A 213 10.74 -10.23 -4.59
N SER A 214 11.64 -10.14 -5.56
CA SER A 214 13.00 -9.68 -5.31
C SER A 214 12.95 -8.28 -4.71
N VAL A 215 13.40 -8.15 -3.46
CA VAL A 215 13.77 -6.87 -2.89
C VAL A 215 14.83 -6.28 -3.83
N ALA A 216 14.40 -5.34 -4.67
CA ALA A 216 15.28 -4.76 -5.65
C ALA A 216 16.14 -3.74 -4.93
N ARG A 217 17.43 -4.05 -4.75
CA ARG A 217 18.39 -3.04 -4.30
C ARG A 217 18.33 -1.89 -5.30
N LEU A 218 18.19 -0.66 -4.81
CA LEU A 218 18.17 0.54 -5.63
C LEU A 218 19.55 1.17 -5.67
N ILE A 219 20.14 1.30 -4.47
CA ILE A 219 21.46 1.87 -4.25
C ILE A 219 22.10 1.22 -3.03
N THR A 220 23.42 1.08 -3.08
CA THR A 220 24.28 0.73 -1.95
C THR A 220 25.40 1.75 -1.88
N LEU A 221 25.59 2.33 -0.70
CA LEU A 221 26.62 3.33 -0.40
C LEU A 221 27.54 2.78 0.68
N SER A 222 28.79 2.54 0.33
CA SER A 222 29.81 2.09 1.27
C SER A 222 30.63 3.28 1.74
N TYR A 223 30.75 3.44 3.04
CA TYR A 223 31.53 4.49 3.68
C TYR A 223 32.66 3.91 4.51
N VAL A 224 33.74 4.68 4.61
CA VAL A 224 34.88 4.39 5.47
C VAL A 224 35.09 5.49 6.51
N GLY A 225 35.41 5.09 7.73
CA GLY A 225 35.70 6.02 8.82
C GLY A 225 35.38 5.41 10.18
N PRO A 226 36.05 5.88 11.25
CA PRO A 226 35.64 5.53 12.61
C PRO A 226 34.28 6.16 12.92
N LEU A 227 33.42 5.42 13.60
CA LEU A 227 32.16 5.91 14.13
C LEU A 227 32.04 5.35 15.56
N ASP A 228 32.14 6.24 16.54
CA ASP A 228 31.87 5.86 17.94
C ASP A 228 30.36 5.77 18.20
N ASP A 229 30.00 5.30 19.39
CA ASP A 229 28.60 5.04 19.75
C ASP A 229 27.75 6.32 19.75
N ASP A 230 28.33 7.47 20.13
CA ASP A 230 27.64 8.76 20.14
C ASP A 230 27.34 9.24 18.72
N HIS A 231 28.32 9.16 17.81
CA HIS A 231 28.12 9.51 16.40
C HIS A 231 27.18 8.52 15.70
N LEU A 232 27.23 7.23 16.04
CA LEU A 232 26.28 6.23 15.53
C LEU A 232 24.85 6.53 15.98
N ALA A 233 24.65 6.85 17.25
CA ALA A 233 23.34 7.23 17.78
C ALA A 233 22.80 8.49 17.09
N ALA A 234 23.65 9.52 16.91
CA ALA A 234 23.28 10.74 16.22
C ALA A 234 22.95 10.50 14.73
N LEU A 235 23.72 9.67 14.04
CA LEU A 235 23.48 9.28 12.65
C LEU A 235 22.14 8.56 12.50
N ARG A 236 21.86 7.57 13.35
CA ARG A 236 20.59 6.84 13.35
C ARG A 236 19.41 7.75 13.64
N HIS A 237 19.54 8.63 14.63
CA HIS A 237 18.52 9.61 14.95
C HIS A 237 18.24 10.55 13.76
N THR A 238 19.29 11.05 13.11
CA THR A 238 19.18 11.93 11.93
C THR A 238 18.48 11.25 10.77
N LEU A 239 18.77 9.96 10.57
CA LEU A 239 18.14 9.16 9.53
C LEU A 239 16.79 8.58 9.97
N HIS A 240 16.40 8.71 11.24
CA HIS A 240 15.26 8.01 11.83
C HIS A 240 15.30 6.49 11.61
N LEU A 241 16.47 5.88 11.77
CA LEU A 241 16.63 4.42 11.72
C LEU A 241 16.29 3.81 13.07
N ASP A 242 15.43 2.80 13.06
CA ASP A 242 14.93 2.18 14.26
C ASP A 242 15.99 1.26 14.90
N GLN A 243 15.89 1.10 16.22
CA GLN A 243 16.69 0.17 17.01
C GLN A 243 16.05 -1.21 17.00
N GLU A 244 16.26 -1.97 15.93
CA GLU A 244 16.09 -3.42 16.04
C GLU A 244 17.33 -4.03 16.70
N PRO A 245 17.17 -4.75 17.82
CA PRO A 245 18.19 -5.66 18.33
C PRO A 245 18.07 -6.97 17.56
N THR A 246 18.74 -7.12 16.42
CA THR A 246 18.94 -8.44 15.82
C THR A 246 19.99 -9.19 16.65
N SER A 247 19.51 -9.88 17.68
CA SER A 247 20.28 -10.89 18.41
C SER A 247 20.37 -12.16 17.57
N GLY A 248 21.14 -12.11 16.48
CA GLY A 248 21.50 -13.26 15.67
C GLY A 248 23.02 -13.35 15.59
N GLU A 249 23.59 -14.51 15.89
CA GLU A 249 25.03 -14.79 15.98
C GLU A 249 25.74 -14.82 14.60
N ASP A 250 25.27 -14.07 13.60
CA ASP A 250 25.90 -13.97 12.29
C ASP A 250 26.63 -12.62 12.15
N ASP A 251 27.82 -12.63 11.56
CA ASP A 251 28.82 -11.56 11.51
C ASP A 251 28.36 -10.24 10.80
N GLU A 252 27.10 -10.12 10.42
CA GLU A 252 26.47 -8.91 9.85
C GLU A 252 25.56 -8.27 10.91
N ILE A 253 26.01 -7.16 11.50
CA ILE A 253 25.21 -6.41 12.48
C ILE A 253 24.36 -5.42 11.69
N GLU A 254 23.11 -5.78 11.42
CA GLU A 254 22.10 -4.83 10.94
C GLU A 254 21.83 -3.82 12.05
N LEU A 255 22.29 -2.58 11.86
CA LEU A 255 22.33 -1.54 12.88
C LEU A 255 21.13 -0.58 12.78
N GLY A 256 20.13 -0.91 11.98
CA GLY A 256 18.86 -0.21 11.92
C GLY A 256 18.32 -0.10 10.50
N GLU A 257 17.01 -0.12 10.42
CA GLU A 257 16.26 0.10 9.19
C GLU A 257 15.13 1.09 9.42
N ARG A 258 14.57 1.59 8.32
CA ARG A 258 13.28 2.27 8.32
C ARG A 258 12.65 2.19 6.94
N TYR A 259 11.35 2.42 6.90
CA TYR A 259 10.64 2.63 5.65
C TYR A 259 10.50 4.11 5.33
N LEU A 260 10.80 4.47 4.09
CA LEU A 260 10.72 5.85 3.60
C LEU A 260 9.30 6.20 3.18
N PRO A 261 8.94 7.50 3.14
CA PRO A 261 7.64 7.94 2.68
C PRO A 261 7.26 7.32 1.33
N ASN A 262 6.16 6.57 1.34
CA ASN A 262 5.60 5.90 0.18
C ASN A 262 4.36 6.66 -0.33
N ASN A 263 4.18 6.71 -1.65
CA ASN A 263 3.00 7.25 -2.32
C ASN A 263 1.95 6.17 -2.72
N GLY A 264 2.08 4.96 -2.18
CA GLY A 264 1.27 3.78 -2.50
C GLY A 264 1.84 2.90 -3.62
N TYR A 265 2.88 3.34 -4.34
CA TYR A 265 3.39 2.60 -5.52
C TYR A 265 4.67 1.79 -5.25
N HIS A 266 5.40 2.09 -4.18
CA HIS A 266 6.69 1.48 -3.89
C HIS A 266 7.04 1.57 -2.40
N ARG A 267 7.52 0.49 -1.79
CA ARG A 267 8.00 0.53 -0.42
C ARG A 267 9.51 0.56 -0.43
N THR A 268 10.09 1.75 -0.25
CA THR A 268 11.54 1.89 -0.14
C THR A 268 11.95 1.72 1.32
N ARG A 269 12.74 0.69 1.58
CA ARG A 269 13.44 0.46 2.83
C ARG A 269 14.82 1.09 2.77
N MET A 270 15.18 1.84 3.80
CA MET A 270 16.53 2.32 4.07
C MET A 270 17.10 1.48 5.21
N TRP A 271 18.32 0.97 5.04
CA TRP A 271 18.97 0.14 6.05
C TRP A 271 20.44 0.54 6.20
N LEU A 272 21.00 0.26 7.38
CA LEU A 272 22.38 0.48 7.76
C LEU A 272 22.97 -0.81 8.31
N ASP A 273 24.11 -1.21 7.75
CA ASP A 273 24.88 -2.38 8.13
C ASP A 273 26.34 -1.98 8.38
N ARG A 274 27.03 -2.76 9.21
CA ARG A 274 28.43 -2.57 9.56
C ARG A 274 29.22 -3.84 9.28
N ALA A 275 30.05 -3.78 8.24
CA ALA A 275 30.96 -4.87 7.90
C ALA A 275 32.15 -5.00 8.89
N ASN A 276 32.63 -3.89 9.46
CA ASN A 276 33.65 -3.87 10.51
C ASN A 276 33.73 -2.49 11.20
N ALA A 277 34.70 -2.27 12.09
CA ALA A 277 34.85 -1.01 12.85
C ALA A 277 35.04 0.26 12.01
N THR A 278 35.42 0.15 10.74
CA THR A 278 35.68 1.30 9.88
C THR A 278 34.93 1.26 8.55
N ARG A 279 34.05 0.27 8.34
CA ARG A 279 33.28 0.09 7.10
C ARG A 279 31.80 -0.04 7.38
N TRP A 280 31.05 0.84 6.74
CA TRP A 280 29.62 1.03 6.92
C TRP A 280 28.93 0.98 5.57
N THR A 281 27.79 0.30 5.51
CA THR A 281 27.02 0.14 4.29
C THR A 281 25.61 0.67 4.53
N PHE A 282 25.20 1.65 3.73
CA PHE A 282 23.80 2.03 3.65
C PHE A 282 23.21 1.43 2.38
N GLY A 283 21.96 1.03 2.44
CA GLY A 283 21.24 0.66 1.23
C GLY A 283 19.84 1.20 1.19
N LEU A 284 19.38 1.44 -0.04
CA LEU A 284 17.96 1.54 -0.34
C LEU A 284 17.55 0.31 -1.11
N SER A 285 16.47 -0.29 -0.69
CA SER A 285 15.84 -1.40 -1.38
C SER A 285 14.37 -1.12 -1.55
N THR A 286 13.77 -1.58 -2.65
CA THR A 286 12.35 -1.36 -2.90
C THR A 286 11.62 -2.67 -3.11
N GLU A 287 10.39 -2.69 -2.60
CA GLU A 287 9.35 -3.61 -3.00
C GLU A 287 8.36 -2.87 -3.91
N GLY A 288 7.84 -3.53 -4.93
CA GLY A 288 6.92 -2.92 -5.89
C GLY A 288 7.62 -2.19 -7.03
N ARG A 289 7.06 -1.06 -7.49
CA ARG A 289 7.66 -0.30 -8.60
C ARG A 289 8.94 0.39 -8.16
N ARG A 290 9.85 0.63 -9.11
CA ARG A 290 11.01 1.48 -8.84
C ARG A 290 10.52 2.91 -8.50
N PRO A 291 11.00 3.53 -7.40
CA PRO A 291 10.71 4.93 -7.11
C PRO A 291 11.21 5.87 -8.22
N PRO A 292 10.63 7.08 -8.36
CA PRO A 292 11.14 8.08 -9.30
C PRO A 292 12.64 8.37 -9.04
N PRO A 293 13.47 8.57 -10.09
CA PRO A 293 14.90 8.84 -9.94
C PRO A 293 15.20 9.99 -8.96
N ASP A 294 14.45 11.09 -9.03
CA ASP A 294 14.62 12.25 -8.14
C ASP A 294 14.42 11.92 -6.65
N TRP A 295 13.55 10.95 -6.34
CA TRP A 295 13.34 10.49 -4.96
C TRP A 295 14.52 9.65 -4.48
N ILE A 296 15.02 8.75 -5.34
CA ILE A 296 16.21 7.95 -5.05
C ILE A 296 17.42 8.87 -4.82
N ASP A 297 17.58 9.90 -5.66
CA ASP A 297 18.65 10.89 -5.53
C ASP A 297 18.51 11.73 -4.26
N HIS A 298 17.29 12.14 -3.92
CA HIS A 298 17.02 12.83 -2.67
C HIS A 298 17.41 11.99 -1.45
N TRP A 299 16.99 10.72 -1.39
CA TRP A 299 17.33 9.84 -0.28
C TRP A 299 18.82 9.52 -0.22
N ARG A 300 19.47 9.34 -1.38
CA ARG A 300 20.93 9.23 -1.47
C ARG A 300 21.62 10.45 -0.87
N GLN A 301 21.14 11.66 -1.16
CA GLN A 301 21.69 12.89 -0.61
C GLN A 301 21.48 13.01 0.91
N VAL A 302 20.31 12.58 1.40
CA VAL A 302 20.02 12.52 2.85
C VAL A 302 21.01 11.58 3.56
N ILE A 303 21.25 10.37 3.03
CA ILE A 303 22.25 9.44 3.58
C ILE A 303 23.64 10.07 3.57
N ASP A 304 24.04 10.65 2.45
CA ASP A 304 25.40 11.19 2.26
C ASP A 304 25.69 12.37 3.19
N ASN A 305 24.73 13.27 3.35
CA ASN A 305 24.83 14.37 4.30
C ASN A 305 24.96 13.86 5.74
N ALA A 306 24.10 12.92 6.15
CA ALA A 306 24.12 12.37 7.50
C ALA A 306 25.43 11.62 7.81
N ALA A 307 25.89 10.78 6.87
CA ALA A 307 27.15 10.05 7.00
C ALA A 307 28.36 10.99 7.06
N THR A 308 28.40 12.03 6.22
CA THR A 308 29.49 13.02 6.23
C THR A 308 29.51 13.83 7.53
N THR A 309 28.35 14.23 8.05
CA THR A 309 28.24 14.90 9.36
C THR A 309 28.73 13.99 10.48
N ALA A 310 28.53 12.68 10.38
CA ALA A 310 29.04 11.69 11.31
C ALA A 310 30.54 11.35 11.13
N GLY A 311 31.25 12.05 10.23
CA GLY A 311 32.68 11.88 10.00
C GLY A 311 33.06 10.73 9.05
N LEU A 312 32.07 10.10 8.41
CA LEU A 312 32.31 9.05 7.42
C LEU A 312 32.63 9.64 6.04
N ARG A 313 33.43 8.92 5.25
CA ARG A 313 33.77 9.28 3.87
C ARG A 313 33.27 8.22 2.90
N LEU A 314 32.57 8.64 1.85
CA LEU A 314 32.11 7.74 0.81
C LEU A 314 33.30 7.05 0.13
N ASP A 315 33.25 5.72 0.05
CA ASP A 315 34.26 4.86 -0.58
C ASP A 315 33.73 4.31 -1.90
N GLN A 316 32.51 3.77 -1.89
CA GLN A 316 31.89 3.16 -3.06
C GLN A 316 30.40 3.49 -3.14
N GLU A 317 29.91 3.71 -4.35
CA GLU A 317 28.49 3.83 -4.66
C GLU A 317 28.15 2.80 -5.75
N TRP A 318 27.12 2.00 -5.51
CA TRP A 318 26.55 1.09 -6.48
C TRP A 318 25.07 1.42 -6.67
N ARG A 319 24.60 1.41 -7.92
CA ARG A 319 23.19 1.68 -8.26
C ARG A 319 22.68 0.61 -9.21
N THR A 320 21.42 0.21 -9.01
CA THR A 320 20.74 -0.62 -10.00
C THR A 320 20.52 0.21 -11.27
N PRO A 321 20.96 -0.26 -12.45
CA PRO A 321 20.73 0.42 -13.71
C PRO A 321 19.24 0.75 -13.88
N ALA A 322 18.92 1.94 -14.39
CA ALA A 322 17.56 2.21 -14.82
C ALA A 322 17.26 1.26 -15.99
N THR A 323 16.27 0.38 -15.84
CA THR A 323 15.80 -0.42 -16.97
C THR A 323 15.28 0.56 -18.01
N THR A 324 15.90 0.58 -19.19
CA THR A 324 15.42 1.39 -20.31
C THR A 324 13.93 1.10 -20.52
N PRO A 325 13.06 2.12 -20.65
CA PRO A 325 11.66 1.88 -20.92
C PRO A 325 11.56 0.99 -22.15
N GLU A 326 10.87 -0.14 -22.00
CA GLU A 326 10.63 -1.09 -23.06
C GLU A 326 9.99 -0.32 -24.22
N ILE A 327 10.73 -0.18 -25.32
CA ILE A 327 10.21 0.46 -26.52
C ILE A 327 8.94 -0.31 -26.88
N PRO A 328 7.75 0.34 -26.94
CA PRO A 328 6.53 -0.38 -27.25
C PRO A 328 6.75 -1.16 -28.55
N PRO A 329 6.34 -2.44 -28.62
CA PRO A 329 6.55 -3.25 -29.82
C PRO A 329 6.02 -2.47 -31.01
N GLN A 330 6.90 -2.15 -31.96
CA GLN A 330 6.49 -1.50 -33.19
C GLN A 330 5.38 -2.34 -33.78
N THR A 331 4.18 -1.78 -33.88
CA THR A 331 3.08 -2.37 -34.64
C THR A 331 3.60 -2.63 -36.05
N VAL A 332 3.94 -3.89 -36.32
CA VAL A 332 4.26 -4.34 -37.67
C VAL A 332 3.00 -4.04 -38.50
N PRO A 333 3.09 -3.27 -39.59
CA PRO A 333 1.93 -3.03 -40.43
C PRO A 333 1.46 -4.37 -40.98
N THR A 334 0.26 -4.79 -40.58
CA THR A 334 -0.44 -5.92 -41.19
C THR A 334 -0.77 -5.52 -42.63
N SER A 335 0.17 -5.73 -43.54
CA SER A 335 -0.08 -5.64 -44.97
C SER A 335 -0.90 -6.87 -45.37
N LEU A 336 -2.22 -6.71 -45.40
CA LEU A 336 -3.13 -7.70 -45.98
C LEU A 336 -2.78 -7.91 -47.47
N PRO A 337 -2.56 -9.15 -47.94
CA PRO A 337 -2.49 -9.40 -49.36
C PRO A 337 -3.89 -9.23 -49.97
N ARG A 338 -3.95 -8.33 -50.96
CA ARG A 338 -5.13 -8.04 -51.77
C ARG A 338 -5.46 -9.29 -52.62
N SER A 339 -6.45 -10.06 -52.20
CA SER A 339 -6.99 -11.16 -53.02
C SER A 339 -7.61 -10.59 -54.30
N GLY A 340 -6.94 -10.81 -55.43
CA GLY A 340 -7.50 -10.54 -56.75
C GLY A 340 -8.58 -11.58 -57.13
N PRO A 341 -9.58 -11.20 -57.94
CA PRO A 341 -10.64 -12.12 -58.35
C PRO A 341 -10.12 -13.15 -59.37
N HIS A 342 -10.40 -14.42 -59.10
CA HIS A 342 -10.20 -15.55 -60.02
C HIS A 342 -11.16 -15.45 -61.22
N PRO A 343 -10.69 -15.54 -62.48
CA PRO A 343 -11.58 -15.66 -63.62
C PRO A 343 -12.11 -17.10 -63.77
N ALA A 344 -13.40 -17.18 -64.12
CA ALA A 344 -14.16 -18.40 -64.35
C ALA A 344 -13.55 -19.25 -65.49
N ARG A 345 -13.39 -20.56 -65.23
CA ARG A 345 -13.09 -21.55 -66.26
C ARG A 345 -14.38 -21.89 -67.02
N SER A 346 -14.45 -21.45 -68.26
CA SER A 346 -15.40 -21.94 -69.26
C SER A 346 -15.07 -23.39 -69.62
N SER A 347 -16.00 -24.30 -69.35
CA SER A 347 -16.02 -25.67 -69.86
C SER A 347 -16.48 -25.66 -71.32
N HIS A 348 -15.57 -25.96 -72.25
CA HIS A 348 -15.93 -26.33 -73.61
C HIS A 348 -15.90 -27.85 -73.79
N HIS A 349 -17.10 -28.39 -73.94
CA HIS A 349 -17.39 -29.59 -74.72
C HIS A 349 -16.75 -29.53 -76.11
N ARG A 350 -16.23 -30.67 -76.57
CA ARG A 350 -16.35 -31.12 -77.96
C ARG A 350 -16.21 -32.65 -78.04
N PRO A 351 -16.73 -33.27 -79.13
CA PRO A 351 -17.45 -34.54 -79.17
C PRO A 351 -16.60 -35.80 -79.09
#